data_AF-A0A1F6N9D9-F1
#
_entry.id   AF-A0A1F6N9D9-F1
#
_cell.length_a   1.000
_cell.length_b   1.000
_cell.length_c   1.000
_cell.angle_alpha   90.00
_cell.angle_beta   90.00
_cell.angle_gamma   90.00
#
_symmetry.space_group_name_H-M   'P 1'
#
loop_
_entity.id
_entity.type
_entity.pdbx_description
1 polymer ?
#
loop_
_entity_poly.entity_id
_entity_poly.type
_entity_poly.pdbx_seq_one_letter_code
_entity_poly.pdbx_strand_id
1 'polypeptide(L)'
;MAYYIRAFCTSNDLPPLNAVVDYIQNQGVTVNIHEDFKDGDPASKNWEEVGLVYKKDKLPFLVEVNRDDGSNNCLYREEINEFKMLLQEINDSPEKKKILEHLSNSKYIIASQIPTADFDDDGYNANGFFLEYFVKNCGGMIQADGEGFYEGHNLIVELE
;
A
#
# COMPACT_ATOMS: atom_id res chain seq x y z
N MET A 1 -5.45 -7.68 -15.54
CA MET A 1 -5.44 -6.60 -14.54
C MET A 1 -4.36 -6.93 -13.54
N ALA A 2 -3.54 -5.96 -13.16
CA ALA A 2 -2.65 -6.13 -12.04
C ALA A 2 -3.47 -6.03 -10.74
N TYR A 3 -3.15 -6.86 -9.75
CA TYR A 3 -3.82 -6.86 -8.46
C TYR A 3 -3.02 -5.99 -7.51
N TYR A 4 -3.64 -4.95 -6.97
CA TYR A 4 -3.01 -4.06 -6.01
C TYR A 4 -3.61 -4.21 -4.62
N ILE A 5 -2.73 -4.10 -3.63
CA ILE A 5 -3.11 -3.81 -2.26
C ILE A 5 -2.48 -2.46 -1.89
N ARG A 6 -3.29 -1.57 -1.32
CA ARG A 6 -2.94 -0.18 -1.04
C ARG A 6 -3.01 0.12 0.44
N ALA A 7 -2.13 1.00 0.91
CA ALA A 7 -2.25 1.64 2.21
C ALA A 7 -2.41 3.16 2.05
N PHE A 8 -3.59 3.67 2.39
CA PHE A 8 -3.89 5.11 2.43
C PHE A 8 -3.36 5.69 3.74
N CYS A 9 -2.27 6.44 3.70
CA CYS A 9 -1.56 6.89 4.89
C CYS A 9 -1.94 8.33 5.26
N THR A 10 -2.21 8.58 6.54
CA THR A 10 -2.62 9.92 7.06
C THR A 10 -1.46 10.71 7.66
N SER A 11 -0.33 10.05 7.97
CA SER A 11 0.91 10.72 8.34
C SER A 11 1.55 11.44 7.14
N ASN A 12 2.25 12.55 7.38
CA ASN A 12 3.08 13.20 6.36
C ASN A 12 4.51 12.61 6.28
N ASP A 13 4.89 11.76 7.23
CA ASP A 13 6.23 11.20 7.29
C ASP A 13 6.28 9.85 6.56
N LEU A 14 6.98 9.81 5.42
CA LEU A 14 7.33 8.55 4.77
C LEU A 14 8.57 7.98 5.47
N PRO A 15 8.54 6.72 5.93
CA PRO A 15 9.71 6.07 6.49
C PRO A 15 10.79 5.85 5.42
N PRO A 16 12.08 5.86 5.80
CA PRO A 16 13.12 5.25 4.99
C PRO A 16 12.79 3.78 4.71
N LEU A 17 13.09 3.31 3.51
CA LEU A 17 12.74 1.94 3.11
C LEU A 17 13.48 0.89 3.95
N ASN A 18 14.72 1.16 4.36
CA ASN A 18 15.48 0.26 5.24
C ASN A 18 14.76 -0.01 6.57
N ALA A 19 14.11 0.99 7.16
CA ALA A 19 13.36 0.82 8.41
C ALA A 19 12.15 -0.12 8.23
N VAL A 20 11.52 -0.08 7.06
CA VAL A 20 10.41 -0.98 6.71
C VAL A 20 10.93 -2.41 6.50
N VAL A 21 12.05 -2.57 5.78
CA VAL A 21 12.71 -3.87 5.57
C VAL A 21 13.14 -4.48 6.91
N ASP A 22 13.79 -3.70 7.77
CA ASP A 22 14.21 -4.14 9.10
C ASP A 22 13.01 -4.61 9.94
N TYR A 23 11.87 -3.91 9.87
CA TYR A 23 10.65 -4.33 10.54
C TYR A 23 10.18 -5.71 10.06
N ILE A 24 10.12 -5.93 8.74
CA ILE A 24 9.67 -7.20 8.15
C ILE A 24 10.61 -8.34 8.56
N GLN A 25 11.92 -8.10 8.51
CA GLN A 25 12.94 -9.08 8.92
C GLN A 25 12.85 -9.43 10.41
N ASN A 26 12.50 -8.46 11.26
CA ASN A 26 12.23 -8.71 12.69
C ASN A 26 10.98 -9.57 12.94
N GLN A 27 10.08 -9.72 11.96
CA GLN A 27 8.97 -10.69 12.01
C GLN A 27 9.38 -12.10 11.55
N GLY A 28 10.65 -12.31 11.21
CA GLY A 28 11.16 -13.58 10.71
C GLY A 28 10.94 -13.79 9.20
N VAL A 29 10.52 -12.76 8.46
CA VAL A 29 10.31 -12.83 7.01
C VAL A 29 11.48 -12.19 6.28
N THR A 30 12.07 -12.89 5.33
CA THR A 30 13.15 -12.33 4.52
C THR A 30 12.58 -11.49 3.39
N VAL A 31 13.04 -10.25 3.29
CA VAL A 31 12.78 -9.38 2.14
C VAL A 31 14.04 -8.60 1.80
N ASN A 32 14.30 -8.41 0.52
CA ASN A 32 15.42 -7.64 0.00
C ASN A 32 14.94 -6.67 -1.09
N ILE A 33 15.62 -5.55 -1.20
CA ILE A 33 15.38 -4.57 -2.26
C ILE A 33 15.96 -5.12 -3.57
N HIS A 34 15.18 -5.09 -4.65
CA HIS A 34 15.64 -5.46 -5.97
C HIS A 34 16.49 -4.33 -6.57
N GLU A 35 17.75 -4.62 -6.90
CA GLU A 35 18.70 -3.60 -7.36
C GLU A 35 18.27 -2.88 -8.64
N ASP A 36 17.63 -3.60 -9.57
CA ASP A 36 17.15 -3.03 -10.84
C ASP A 36 15.81 -2.28 -10.72
N PHE A 37 15.10 -2.44 -9.61
CA PHE A 37 13.80 -1.81 -9.35
C PHE A 37 13.89 -1.03 -8.04
N LYS A 38 14.75 -0.03 -7.98
CA LYS A 38 14.77 0.92 -6.87
C LYS A 38 15.05 2.31 -7.40
N ASP A 39 14.32 3.29 -6.89
CA ASP A 39 14.62 4.67 -7.14
C ASP A 39 15.45 5.26 -5.99
N GLY A 40 16.59 5.85 -6.33
CA GLY A 40 17.43 6.56 -5.35
C GLY A 40 18.00 5.69 -4.23
N ASP A 41 18.09 6.30 -3.04
CA ASP A 41 18.72 5.73 -1.85
C ASP A 41 17.67 5.15 -0.88
N PRO A 42 17.70 3.85 -0.54
CA PRO A 42 16.79 3.23 0.43
C PRO A 42 16.81 3.85 1.84
N ALA A 43 17.87 4.58 2.21
CA ALA A 43 17.94 5.31 3.46
C ALA A 43 17.23 6.68 3.39
N SER A 44 16.84 7.13 2.20
CA SER A 44 16.09 8.37 1.97
C SER A 44 14.62 8.20 2.33
N LYS A 45 13.95 9.31 2.66
CA LYS A 45 12.48 9.40 2.85
C LYS A 45 11.73 9.81 1.58
N ASN A 46 12.45 9.92 0.46
CA ASN A 46 11.94 10.40 -0.82
C ASN A 46 12.04 9.31 -1.90
N TRP A 47 11.96 8.04 -1.52
CA TRP A 47 11.78 6.96 -2.49
C TRP A 47 10.33 6.97 -2.99
N GLU A 48 10.16 6.63 -4.26
CA GLU A 48 8.90 6.66 -5.00
C GLU A 48 8.57 5.29 -5.58
N GLU A 49 9.55 4.45 -5.92
CA GLU A 49 9.33 3.13 -6.50
C GLU A 49 10.38 2.10 -6.05
N VAL A 50 9.91 0.94 -5.61
CA VAL A 50 10.79 -0.17 -5.27
C VAL A 50 10.19 -1.54 -5.54
N GLY A 51 11.01 -2.46 -6.02
CA GLY A 51 10.72 -3.89 -6.08
C GLY A 51 11.28 -4.60 -4.85
N LEU A 52 10.46 -5.43 -4.23
CA LEU A 52 10.83 -6.21 -3.05
C LEU A 52 10.80 -7.71 -3.34
N VAL A 53 11.93 -8.38 -3.12
CA VAL A 53 12.13 -9.81 -3.34
C VAL A 53 12.04 -10.55 -2.01
N TYR A 54 11.04 -11.43 -1.90
CA TYR A 54 10.78 -12.24 -0.70
C TYR A 54 11.41 -13.63 -0.77
N LYS A 55 11.73 -14.12 -1.97
CA LYS A 55 12.32 -15.44 -2.19
C LYS A 55 13.17 -15.44 -3.46
N LYS A 56 14.21 -16.28 -3.48
CA LYS A 56 15.04 -16.47 -4.67
C LYS A 56 14.18 -17.04 -5.82
N ASP A 57 14.46 -16.59 -7.04
CA ASP A 57 13.81 -17.05 -8.28
C ASP A 57 12.29 -16.73 -8.35
N LYS A 58 11.81 -15.82 -7.48
CA LYS A 58 10.46 -15.24 -7.54
C LYS A 58 10.49 -13.82 -8.06
N LEU A 59 9.44 -13.42 -8.77
CA LEU A 59 9.24 -12.02 -9.17
C LEU A 59 9.06 -11.13 -7.93
N PRO A 60 9.65 -9.91 -7.91
CA PRO A 60 9.38 -8.95 -6.85
C PRO A 60 7.93 -8.48 -6.90
N PHE A 61 7.37 -8.12 -5.74
CA PHE A 61 6.22 -7.22 -5.74
C PHE A 61 6.73 -5.79 -5.88
N LEU A 62 6.07 -5.01 -6.74
CA LEU A 62 6.44 -3.62 -6.98
C LEU A 62 5.64 -2.72 -6.05
N VAL A 63 6.26 -1.68 -5.54
CA VAL A 63 5.65 -0.73 -4.64
C VAL A 63 5.93 0.67 -5.16
N GLU A 64 4.88 1.48 -5.21
CA GLU A 64 4.96 2.90 -5.53
C GLU A 64 4.41 3.76 -4.38
N VAL A 65 4.93 4.98 -4.26
CA VAL A 65 4.46 6.01 -3.33
C VAL A 65 3.76 7.11 -4.11
N ASN A 66 2.44 7.09 -4.13
CA ASN A 66 1.64 8.11 -4.81
C ASN A 66 1.37 9.27 -3.84
N ARG A 67 1.84 10.48 -4.18
CA ARG A 67 1.61 11.71 -3.40
C ARG A 67 1.03 12.80 -4.27
N ASP A 68 0.44 13.81 -3.62
CA ASP A 68 0.07 15.02 -4.32
C ASP A 68 1.31 15.78 -4.81
N ASP A 69 1.50 15.82 -6.12
CA ASP A 69 2.60 16.51 -6.82
C ASP A 69 2.19 17.90 -7.34
N GLY A 70 0.95 18.33 -7.08
CA GLY A 70 0.36 19.56 -7.58
C GLY A 70 0.04 19.57 -9.09
N SER A 71 0.32 18.50 -9.83
CA SER A 71 0.07 18.42 -11.28
C SER A 71 -1.40 18.10 -11.56
N ASN A 72 -1.97 18.52 -12.69
CA ASN A 72 -3.40 18.25 -12.96
C ASN A 72 -3.74 16.74 -13.07
N ASN A 73 -2.78 15.90 -13.46
CA ASN A 73 -2.94 14.46 -13.65
C ASN A 73 -2.30 13.68 -12.48
N CYS A 74 -2.56 14.15 -11.26
CA CYS A 74 -1.97 13.59 -10.07
C CYS A 74 -2.66 12.26 -9.71
N LEU A 75 -1.94 11.15 -9.89
CA LEU A 75 -2.42 9.79 -9.60
C LEU A 75 -3.01 9.67 -8.20
N TYR A 76 -2.34 10.23 -7.18
CA TYR A 76 -2.85 10.26 -5.81
C TYR A 76 -4.26 10.85 -5.71
N ARG A 77 -4.53 11.98 -6.36
CA ARG A 77 -5.86 12.61 -6.30
C ARG A 77 -6.89 11.87 -7.13
N GLU A 78 -6.49 11.35 -8.30
CA GLU A 78 -7.36 10.51 -9.14
C GLU A 78 -7.85 9.29 -8.34
N GLU A 79 -6.92 8.59 -7.70
CA GLU A 79 -7.17 7.38 -6.92
C GLU A 79 -8.05 7.65 -5.68
N ILE A 80 -7.76 8.70 -4.90
CA ILE A 80 -8.64 9.12 -3.79
C ILE A 80 -10.06 9.41 -4.27
N ASN A 81 -10.20 10.11 -5.41
CA ASN A 81 -11.52 10.47 -5.93
C ASN A 81 -12.27 9.25 -6.47
N GLU A 82 -11.58 8.33 -7.13
CA GLU A 82 -12.15 7.08 -7.62
C GLU A 82 -12.76 6.27 -6.47
N PHE A 83 -11.99 6.00 -5.40
CA PHE A 83 -12.54 5.26 -4.26
C PHE A 83 -13.66 6.01 -3.53
N LYS A 84 -13.59 7.34 -3.46
CA LYS A 84 -14.71 8.14 -2.93
C LYS A 84 -15.97 8.00 -3.79
N MET A 85 -15.85 7.92 -5.11
CA MET A 85 -16.99 7.68 -6.01
C MET A 85 -17.54 6.27 -5.84
N LEU A 86 -16.70 5.24 -5.81
CA LEU A 86 -17.12 3.85 -5.55
C LEU A 86 -17.89 3.76 -4.22
N LEU A 87 -17.39 4.42 -3.17
CA LEU A 87 -18.06 4.46 -1.89
C LEU A 87 -19.43 5.16 -1.94
N GLN A 88 -19.70 6.05 -2.90
CA GLN A 88 -21.03 6.67 -3.03
C GLN A 88 -22.11 5.66 -3.40
N GLU A 89 -21.76 4.60 -4.11
CA GLU A 89 -22.68 3.54 -4.54
C GLU A 89 -23.05 2.59 -3.39
N ILE A 90 -22.24 2.54 -2.34
CA ILE A 90 -22.49 1.76 -1.13
C ILE A 90 -23.50 2.47 -0.21
N ASN A 91 -24.36 1.71 0.47
CA ASN A 91 -25.30 2.26 1.47
C ASN A 91 -24.57 3.00 2.61
N ASP A 92 -25.23 4.00 3.20
CA ASP A 92 -24.65 4.76 4.31
C ASP A 92 -24.42 3.87 5.54
N SER A 93 -23.20 3.88 6.08
CA SER A 93 -22.81 3.15 7.28
C SER A 93 -21.74 3.90 8.07
N PRO A 94 -21.56 3.61 9.37
CA PRO A 94 -20.44 4.14 10.15
C PRO A 94 -19.07 3.83 9.50
N GLU A 95 -18.91 2.65 8.93
CA GLU A 95 -17.68 2.19 8.27
C GLU A 95 -17.40 3.00 7.01
N LYS A 96 -18.41 3.22 6.16
CA LYS A 96 -18.29 4.09 4.97
C LYS A 96 -17.89 5.51 5.36
N LYS A 97 -18.50 6.09 6.39
CA LYS A 97 -18.15 7.45 6.87
C LYS A 97 -16.71 7.53 7.34
N LYS A 98 -16.27 6.53 8.11
CA LYS A 98 -14.89 6.40 8.58
C LYS A 98 -13.90 6.33 7.41
N ILE A 99 -14.19 5.52 6.38
CA ILE A 99 -13.32 5.41 5.20
C ILE A 99 -13.28 6.74 4.44
N LEU A 100 -14.42 7.39 4.19
CA LEU A 100 -14.47 8.68 3.51
C LEU A 100 -13.68 9.77 4.25
N GLU A 101 -13.76 9.79 5.58
CA GLU A 101 -12.96 10.67 6.43
C GLU A 101 -11.46 10.33 6.31
N HIS A 102 -11.09 9.05 6.37
CA HIS A 102 -9.71 8.59 6.24
C HIS A 102 -9.10 8.96 4.88
N LEU A 103 -9.81 8.70 3.79
CA LEU A 103 -9.39 9.08 2.43
C LEU A 103 -9.22 10.60 2.30
N SER A 104 -10.07 11.38 2.97
CA SER A 104 -9.94 12.85 2.97
C SER A 104 -8.73 13.36 3.76
N ASN A 105 -8.30 12.60 4.77
CA ASN A 105 -7.15 12.93 5.61
C ASN A 105 -5.83 12.31 5.11
N SER A 106 -5.90 11.44 4.10
CA SER A 106 -4.73 10.80 3.52
C SER A 106 -3.76 11.84 2.94
N LYS A 107 -2.48 11.48 2.91
CA LYS A 107 -1.34 12.33 2.50
C LYS A 107 -0.53 11.69 1.39
N TYR A 108 -0.47 10.36 1.40
CA TYR A 108 0.11 9.54 0.35
C TYR A 108 -0.53 8.16 0.35
N ILE A 109 -0.34 7.43 -0.74
CA ILE A 109 -0.76 6.05 -0.91
C ILE A 109 0.49 5.22 -1.14
N ILE A 110 0.60 4.11 -0.43
CA ILE A 110 1.54 3.05 -0.77
C ILE A 110 0.75 2.05 -1.59
N ALA A 111 1.02 1.96 -2.90
CA ALA A 111 0.37 0.99 -3.76
C ALA A 111 1.33 -0.17 -4.05
N SER A 112 0.93 -1.38 -3.68
CA SER A 112 1.73 -2.58 -3.91
C SER A 112 1.10 -3.45 -4.99
N GLN A 113 1.81 -3.59 -6.09
CA GLN A 113 1.44 -4.43 -7.21
C GLN A 113 1.97 -5.85 -7.00
N ILE A 114 1.06 -6.83 -6.99
CA ILE A 114 1.39 -8.23 -6.77
C ILE A 114 1.38 -9.00 -8.10
N PRO A 115 2.48 -9.70 -8.47
CA PRO A 115 2.52 -10.57 -9.65
C PRO A 115 1.83 -11.91 -9.33
N THR A 116 0.50 -11.93 -9.26
CA THR A 116 -0.30 -13.08 -8.78
C THR A 116 -0.01 -14.42 -9.46
N ALA A 117 0.51 -14.42 -10.69
CA ALA A 117 0.92 -15.64 -11.40
C ALA A 117 2.19 -16.30 -10.82
N ASP A 118 3.01 -15.57 -10.06
CA ASP A 118 4.26 -16.04 -9.44
C ASP A 118 4.35 -15.66 -7.95
N PHE A 119 3.21 -15.46 -7.28
CA PHE A 119 3.13 -15.08 -5.87
C PHE A 119 2.62 -16.25 -5.03
N ASP A 120 3.41 -16.68 -4.05
CA ASP A 120 3.03 -17.75 -3.11
C ASP A 120 2.68 -17.17 -1.72
N ASP A 121 2.34 -18.04 -0.77
CA ASP A 121 1.97 -17.66 0.59
C ASP A 121 3.06 -16.83 1.30
N ASP A 122 4.35 -17.10 1.03
CA ASP A 122 5.45 -16.32 1.61
C ASP A 122 5.47 -14.91 1.02
N GLY A 123 5.14 -14.78 -0.26
CA GLY A 123 4.95 -13.49 -0.92
C GLY A 123 3.82 -12.69 -0.27
N TYR A 124 2.65 -13.30 -0.09
CA TYR A 124 1.51 -12.65 0.58
C TYR A 124 1.84 -12.26 2.02
N ASN A 125 2.59 -13.10 2.74
CA ASN A 125 3.03 -12.80 4.09
C ASN A 125 4.02 -11.62 4.13
N ALA A 126 5.01 -11.59 3.23
CA ALA A 126 5.95 -10.48 3.10
C ALA A 126 5.25 -9.16 2.76
N ASN A 127 4.30 -9.19 1.83
CA ASN A 127 3.50 -8.04 1.46
C ASN A 127 2.59 -7.56 2.62
N GLY A 128 1.98 -8.51 3.34
CA GLY A 128 1.18 -8.24 4.51
C GLY A 128 1.98 -7.49 5.59
N PHE A 129 3.16 -7.99 5.96
CA PHE A 129 4.03 -7.29 6.92
C PHE A 129 4.53 -5.95 6.40
N PHE A 130 4.80 -5.83 5.10
CA PHE A 130 5.17 -4.57 4.48
C PHE A 130 4.07 -3.51 4.67
N LEU A 131 2.83 -3.83 4.32
CA LEU A 131 1.71 -2.90 4.47
C LEU A 131 1.32 -2.67 5.94
N GLU A 132 1.44 -3.68 6.79
CA GLU A 132 1.20 -3.57 8.23
C GLU A 132 2.10 -2.51 8.88
N TYR A 133 3.35 -2.35 8.41
CA TYR A 133 4.22 -1.28 8.87
C TYR A 133 3.55 0.09 8.72
N PHE A 134 2.95 0.38 7.56
CA PHE A 134 2.31 1.66 7.29
C PHE A 134 1.01 1.83 8.07
N VAL A 135 0.26 0.75 8.30
CA VAL A 135 -0.88 0.77 9.22
C VAL A 135 -0.44 1.21 10.62
N LYS A 136 0.61 0.58 11.16
CA LYS A 136 1.09 0.84 12.54
C LYS A 136 1.77 2.19 12.71
N ASN A 137 2.54 2.63 11.73
CA ASN A 137 3.46 3.77 11.88
C ASN A 137 3.02 5.01 11.11
N CYS A 138 2.15 4.87 10.11
CA CYS A 138 1.78 5.94 9.19
C CYS A 138 0.27 6.21 9.15
N GLY A 139 -0.50 5.53 10.01
CA GLY A 139 -1.96 5.62 10.03
C GLY A 139 -2.56 5.12 8.72
N GLY A 140 -2.01 4.03 8.18
CA GLY A 140 -2.48 3.38 6.96
C GLY A 140 -3.85 2.71 7.13
N MET A 141 -4.71 2.85 6.12
CA MET A 141 -5.91 2.03 5.95
C MET A 141 -5.75 1.20 4.68
N ILE A 142 -6.05 -0.10 4.77
CA ILE A 142 -5.81 -1.04 3.68
C ILE A 142 -7.02 -1.12 2.74
N GLN A 143 -6.74 -1.18 1.44
CA GLN A 143 -7.69 -1.57 0.40
C GLN A 143 -7.05 -2.62 -0.51
N ALA A 144 -7.83 -3.61 -0.95
CA ALA A 144 -7.41 -4.62 -1.92
C ALA A 144 -8.36 -4.64 -3.12
N ASP A 145 -7.79 -4.72 -4.32
CA ASP A 145 -8.54 -4.73 -5.58
C ASP A 145 -9.50 -5.93 -5.70
N GLY A 146 -10.73 -5.66 -6.14
CA GLY A 146 -11.77 -6.68 -6.23
C GLY A 146 -12.30 -7.19 -4.89
N GLU A 147 -11.93 -6.52 -3.78
CA GLU A 147 -12.39 -6.85 -2.44
C GLU A 147 -12.97 -5.61 -1.75
N GLY A 148 -12.13 -4.70 -1.25
CA GLY A 148 -12.59 -3.52 -0.53
C GLY A 148 -11.64 -3.07 0.58
N PHE A 149 -12.19 -2.37 1.58
CA PHE A 149 -11.44 -1.74 2.67
C PHE A 149 -11.40 -2.60 3.93
N TYR A 150 -10.23 -2.62 4.57
CA TYR A 150 -9.92 -3.46 5.73
C TYR A 150 -9.59 -2.65 6.99
N GLU A 151 -9.98 -3.20 8.14
CA GLU A 151 -9.47 -2.84 9.46
C GLU A 151 -8.91 -4.07 10.16
N GLY A 152 -7.58 -4.11 10.32
CA GLY A 152 -6.88 -5.32 10.73
C GLY A 152 -7.12 -6.43 9.70
N HIS A 153 -7.68 -7.55 10.14
CA HIS A 153 -8.04 -8.68 9.27
C HIS A 153 -9.51 -8.70 8.83
N ASN A 154 -10.29 -7.66 9.18
CA ASN A 154 -11.71 -7.62 8.89
C ASN A 154 -11.98 -6.74 7.67
N LEU A 155 -12.64 -7.29 6.66
CA LEU A 155 -13.24 -6.50 5.58
C LEU A 155 -14.40 -5.69 6.17
N ILE A 156 -14.29 -4.36 6.14
CA ILE A 156 -15.28 -3.45 6.73
C ILE A 156 -16.23 -2.83 5.70
N VAL A 157 -15.78 -2.72 4.44
CA VAL A 157 -16.61 -2.34 3.29
C VAL A 157 -16.12 -3.11 2.08
N GLU A 158 -17.02 -3.85 1.45
CA GLU A 158 -16.80 -4.50 0.15
C GLU A 158 -17.05 -3.51 -0.98
N LEU A 159 -16.23 -3.58 -2.03
CA LEU A 159 -16.36 -2.81 -3.26
C LEU A 159 -16.51 -3.81 -4.41
N GLU A 160 -17.64 -3.73 -5.13
CA GLU A 160 -17.92 -4.57 -6.30
C GLU A 160 -17.17 -4.10 -7.56
#